data_AF-A0A9E3XCY6-F1
#
_entry.id   AF-A0A9E3XCY6-F1
#
_cell.length_a   1.000
_cell.length_b   1.000
_cell.length_c   1.000
_cell.angle_alpha   90.00
_cell.angle_beta   90.00
_cell.angle_gamma   90.00
#
_symmetry.space_group_name_H-M   'P 1'
#
loop_
_entity.id
_entity.type
_entity.pdbx_description
1 polymer ?
#
loop_
_entity_poly.entity_id
_entity_poly.type
_entity_poly.pdbx_seq_one_letter_code
_entity_poly.pdbx_strand_id
1 'polypeptide(L)'
;METLQTQFDISRVKVREFLDTLKTSFNGLSTAQARSRQAQFGLNEIPEQKPNPLLKFLAYLWGPIPLMIEAAAVLSLLVHHYSDFAIIMMLLIINTAVGYWHDRKADNAIEMLKQKLALRARVFRDRAWRVLPARELVPGDIIRLRLGDIIPADVKLIKGSGLECDESALTGESLPV
;
A
#
# COMPACT_ATOMS: atom_id res chain seq x y z
N MET A 1 -9.52 12.05 6.48
CA MET A 1 -8.28 11.49 7.06
C MET A 1 -7.49 12.53 7.86
N GLU A 2 -7.63 13.84 7.59
CA GLU A 2 -7.03 14.94 8.38
C GLU A 2 -7.63 15.20 9.78
N THR A 3 -8.78 14.63 10.15
CA THR A 3 -9.50 15.04 11.37
C THR A 3 -9.12 14.30 12.65
N LEU A 4 -8.21 13.31 12.61
CA LEU A 4 -7.78 12.57 13.82
C LEU A 4 -6.34 12.85 14.26
N GLN A 5 -5.50 13.44 13.40
CA GLN A 5 -4.08 13.69 13.73
C GLN A 5 -3.85 14.96 14.55
N THR A 6 -4.80 15.90 14.59
CA THR A 6 -4.50 17.26 15.11
C THR A 6 -4.73 17.46 16.61
N GLN A 7 -5.12 16.44 17.40
CA GLN A 7 -5.45 16.72 18.82
C GLN A 7 -5.04 15.66 19.86
N PHE A 8 -4.41 14.55 19.48
CA PHE A 8 -3.96 13.54 20.45
C PHE A 8 -2.48 13.19 20.24
N ASP A 9 -1.60 13.79 21.05
CA ASP A 9 -0.22 13.34 21.17
C ASP A 9 -0.19 12.00 21.94
N ILE A 10 -0.25 10.90 21.18
CA ILE A 10 -0.28 9.52 21.69
C ILE A 10 0.89 9.24 22.64
N SER A 11 2.02 9.94 22.50
CA SER A 11 3.22 9.74 23.32
C SER A 11 3.00 10.11 24.79
N ARG A 12 2.19 11.13 25.09
CA ARG A 12 2.00 11.67 26.46
C ARG A 12 0.82 11.08 27.22
N VAL A 13 -0.12 10.47 26.52
CA VAL A 13 -1.34 9.92 27.10
C VAL A 13 -1.04 8.65 27.91
N LYS A 14 -1.66 8.52 29.08
CA LYS A 14 -1.55 7.31 29.93
C LYS A 14 -2.21 6.13 29.22
N VAL A 15 -1.66 4.93 29.38
CA VAL A 15 -2.16 3.71 28.73
C VAL A 15 -3.67 3.49 28.93
N ARG A 16 -4.18 3.74 30.15
CA ARG A 16 -5.61 3.58 30.45
C ARG A 16 -6.49 4.52 29.62
N GLU A 17 -6.12 5.80 29.57
CA GLU A 17 -6.84 6.82 28.80
C GLU A 17 -6.78 6.53 27.29
N PHE A 18 -5.65 6.02 26.80
CA PHE A 18 -5.52 5.58 25.40
C PHE A 18 -6.46 4.41 25.06
N LEU A 19 -6.59 3.43 25.96
CA LEU A 19 -7.54 2.31 25.79
C LEU A 19 -9.00 2.78 25.81
N ASP A 20 -9.32 3.73 26.69
CA ASP A 20 -10.67 4.31 26.80
C ASP A 20 -11.04 5.08 25.52
N THR A 21 -10.12 5.88 24.97
CA THR A 21 -10.30 6.58 23.69
C THR A 21 -10.57 5.62 22.54
N LEU A 22 -9.85 4.49 22.47
CA LEU A 22 -10.03 3.46 21.46
C LEU A 22 -11.19 2.49 21.76
N LYS A 23 -11.89 2.69 22.90
CA LYS A 23 -12.97 1.82 23.40
C LYS A 23 -12.54 0.35 23.40
N THR A 24 -11.33 0.09 23.90
CA THR A 24 -10.74 -1.24 23.98
C THR A 24 -10.29 -1.54 25.41
N SER A 25 -9.92 -2.79 25.69
CA SER A 25 -9.50 -3.23 27.02
C SER A 25 -8.25 -4.10 26.93
N PHE A 26 -7.58 -4.32 28.06
CA PHE A 26 -6.43 -5.24 28.16
C PHE A 26 -6.74 -6.69 27.72
N ASN A 27 -8.01 -7.07 27.62
CA ASN A 27 -8.43 -8.39 27.16
C ASN A 27 -8.47 -8.52 25.62
N GLY A 28 -8.05 -7.49 24.89
CA GLY A 28 -8.04 -7.47 23.42
C GLY A 28 -9.45 -7.36 22.83
N LEU A 29 -9.52 -7.50 21.51
CA LEU A 29 -10.77 -7.39 20.75
C LEU A 29 -11.39 -8.76 20.46
N SER A 30 -12.71 -8.81 20.32
CA SER A 30 -13.34 -9.97 19.67
C SER A 30 -13.21 -9.87 18.14
N THR A 31 -13.27 -11.00 17.45
CA THR A 31 -13.25 -11.04 15.98
C THR A 31 -14.41 -10.22 15.38
N ALA A 32 -15.59 -10.21 16.03
CA ALA A 32 -16.73 -9.41 15.61
C ALA A 32 -16.45 -7.90 15.71
N GLN A 33 -15.86 -7.44 16.82
CA GLN A 33 -15.48 -6.04 17.00
C GLN A 33 -14.37 -5.63 16.03
N ALA A 34 -13.38 -6.49 15.79
CA ALA A 34 -12.32 -6.23 14.83
C ALA A 34 -12.90 -6.07 13.42
N ARG A 35 -13.83 -6.94 13.01
CA ARG A 35 -14.50 -6.86 11.70
C ARG A 35 -15.34 -5.59 11.55
N SER A 36 -16.07 -5.20 12.61
CA SER A 36 -16.83 -3.94 12.61
C SER A 36 -15.92 -2.73 12.46
N ARG A 37 -14.78 -2.71 13.14
CA ARG A 37 -13.79 -1.64 13.01
C ARG A 37 -13.13 -1.64 11.63
N GLN A 38 -12.82 -2.81 11.07
CA GLN A 38 -12.27 -2.92 9.73
C GLN A 38 -13.22 -2.38 8.66
N ALA A 39 -14.53 -2.58 8.82
CA ALA A 39 -15.54 -1.98 7.94
C ALA A 39 -15.61 -0.44 8.08
N GLN A 40 -15.30 0.10 9.26
CA GLN A 40 -15.33 1.54 9.53
C GLN A 40 -14.03 2.26 9.11
N PHE A 41 -12.88 1.68 9.41
CA PHE A 41 -11.57 2.30 9.23
C PHE A 41 -10.82 1.82 7.99
N GLY A 42 -11.25 0.71 7.38
CA GLY A 42 -10.56 0.08 6.26
C GLY A 42 -9.43 -0.87 6.71
N LEU A 43 -8.64 -1.30 5.74
CA LEU A 43 -7.43 -2.11 5.95
C LEU A 43 -6.27 -1.22 6.39
N ASN A 44 -5.36 -1.78 7.19
CA ASN A 44 -4.09 -1.16 7.56
C ASN A 44 -3.10 -1.24 6.39
N GLU A 45 -3.41 -0.56 5.30
CA GLU A 45 -2.58 -0.44 4.12
C GLU A 45 -2.62 1.00 3.60
N ILE A 46 -1.50 1.46 3.06
CA ILE A 46 -1.44 2.77 2.41
C ILE A 46 -2.24 2.65 1.11
N PRO A 47 -3.23 3.53 0.86
CA PRO A 47 -4.06 3.42 -0.33
C PRO A 47 -3.21 3.56 -1.60
N GLU A 48 -3.14 2.49 -2.39
CA GLU A 48 -2.50 2.51 -3.69
C GLU A 48 -3.45 3.13 -4.71
N GLN A 49 -3.05 4.25 -5.30
CA GLN A 49 -3.76 4.82 -6.44
C GLN A 49 -3.54 3.93 -7.65
N LYS A 50 -4.52 3.09 -7.98
CA LYS A 50 -4.51 2.31 -9.23
C LYS A 50 -4.81 3.26 -10.39
N PRO A 51 -3.85 3.57 -11.27
CA PRO A 51 -4.13 4.45 -12.41
C PRO A 51 -5.18 3.80 -13.32
N ASN A 52 -6.01 4.63 -13.96
CA ASN A 52 -7.01 4.14 -14.91
C ASN A 52 -6.29 3.41 -16.07
N PRO A 53 -6.63 2.15 -16.38
CA PRO A 53 -5.95 1.36 -17.41
C PRO A 53 -5.97 2.03 -18.80
N LEU A 54 -7.03 2.78 -19.12
CA LEU A 54 -7.12 3.52 -20.39
C LEU A 54 -6.18 4.72 -20.41
N LEU A 55 -6.07 5.46 -19.30
CA LEU A 55 -5.11 6.57 -19.20
C LEU A 55 -3.67 6.07 -19.22
N LYS A 56 -3.39 4.93 -18.57
CA LYS A 56 -2.08 4.26 -18.64
C LYS A 56 -1.78 3.80 -20.07
N PHE A 57 -2.78 3.29 -20.80
CA PHE A 57 -2.64 2.94 -22.21
C PHE A 57 -2.34 4.18 -23.10
N LEU A 58 -3.10 5.27 -22.95
CA LEU A 58 -2.85 6.52 -23.67
C LEU A 58 -1.49 7.12 -23.33
N ALA A 59 -0.99 6.95 -22.11
CA ALA A 59 0.33 7.44 -21.73
C ALA A 59 1.47 6.83 -22.57
N TYR A 60 1.31 5.62 -23.12
CA TYR A 60 2.30 5.04 -24.05
C TYR A 60 2.36 5.74 -25.41
N LEU A 61 1.32 6.49 -25.79
CA LEU A 61 1.31 7.33 -26.98
C LEU A 61 2.01 8.67 -26.72
N TRP A 62 2.11 9.08 -25.45
CA TRP A 62 2.81 10.30 -25.03
C TRP A 62 4.29 10.04 -24.70
N GLY A 63 5.11 9.89 -25.75
CA GLY A 63 6.56 9.79 -25.61
C GLY A 63 7.30 10.27 -26.86
N PRO A 64 8.59 10.63 -26.77
CA PRO A 64 9.34 11.18 -27.91
C PRO A 64 9.38 10.23 -29.12
N ILE A 65 9.50 8.92 -28.87
CA ILE A 65 9.53 7.90 -29.93
C ILE A 65 8.13 7.66 -30.53
N PRO A 66 7.07 7.36 -29.74
CA PRO A 66 5.70 7.26 -30.26
C PRO A 66 5.27 8.50 -31.06
N LEU A 67 5.55 9.70 -30.57
CA LEU A 67 5.23 10.95 -31.25
C LEU A 67 5.90 11.06 -32.64
N MET A 68 7.15 10.61 -32.77
CA MET A 68 7.82 10.55 -34.08
C MET A 68 7.11 9.59 -35.05
N ILE A 69 6.66 8.43 -34.56
CA ILE A 69 5.98 7.42 -35.37
C ILE A 69 4.57 7.88 -35.75
N GLU A 70 3.86 8.53 -34.83
CA GLU A 70 2.55 9.15 -35.10
C GLU A 70 2.67 10.27 -36.13
N ALA A 71 3.70 11.11 -36.04
CA ALA A 71 3.98 12.12 -37.06
C ALA A 71 4.24 11.48 -38.44
N ALA A 72 5.00 10.38 -38.50
CA ALA A 72 5.23 9.63 -39.73
C ALA A 72 3.93 9.04 -40.30
N ALA A 73 3.05 8.52 -39.45
CA ALA A 73 1.74 8.01 -39.84
C ALA A 73 0.87 9.13 -40.45
N VAL A 74 0.80 10.30 -39.80
CA VAL A 74 0.05 11.46 -40.27
C VAL A 74 0.60 11.96 -41.61
N LEU A 75 1.93 12.06 -41.77
CA LEU A 75 2.55 12.45 -43.04
C LEU A 75 2.22 11.47 -44.17
N SER A 76 2.28 10.16 -43.88
CA SER A 76 1.91 9.11 -44.85
C SER A 76 0.46 9.23 -45.32
N LEU A 77 -0.46 9.53 -44.38
CA LEU A 77 -1.87 9.77 -44.69
C LEU A 77 -2.08 11.02 -45.56
N LEU A 78 -1.38 12.12 -45.28
CA LEU A 78 -1.46 13.38 -46.04
C LEU A 78 -0.98 13.23 -47.48
N VAL A 79 0.02 12.38 -47.72
CA VAL A 79 0.54 12.07 -49.06
C VAL A 79 -0.32 10.96 -49.74
N HIS A 80 -1.42 10.53 -49.11
CA HIS A 80 -2.33 9.49 -49.59
C HIS A 80 -1.68 8.10 -49.78
N HIS A 81 -0.60 7.81 -49.05
CA HIS A 81 0.02 6.48 -48.99
C HIS A 81 -0.68 5.60 -47.96
N TYR A 82 -1.89 5.15 -48.29
CA TYR A 82 -2.72 4.36 -47.37
C TYR A 82 -2.10 3.03 -46.93
N SER A 83 -1.26 2.41 -47.79
CA SER A 83 -0.53 1.18 -47.44
C SER A 83 0.44 1.38 -46.29
N ASP A 84 1.23 2.45 -46.35
CA ASP A 84 2.28 2.73 -45.39
C ASP A 84 1.68 3.20 -44.07
N PHE A 85 0.63 4.04 -44.14
CA PHE A 85 -0.18 4.40 -42.99
C PHE A 85 -0.73 3.17 -42.26
N ALA A 86 -1.30 2.20 -42.99
CA ALA A 86 -1.85 0.98 -42.39
C ALA A 86 -0.78 0.14 -41.67
N ILE A 87 0.42 0.03 -42.25
CA ILE A 87 1.55 -0.67 -41.64
C ILE A 87 2.00 0.03 -40.36
N ILE A 88 2.16 1.35 -40.39
CA ILE A 88 2.59 2.13 -39.21
C ILE A 88 1.54 2.03 -38.09
N MET A 89 0.26 2.15 -38.42
CA MET A 89 -0.84 2.00 -37.46
C MET A 89 -0.88 0.61 -36.83
N MET A 90 -0.70 -0.45 -37.64
CA MET A 90 -0.62 -1.82 -37.13
C MET A 90 0.57 -1.98 -36.17
N LEU A 91 1.74 -1.43 -36.51
CA LEU A 91 2.94 -1.49 -35.68
C LEU A 91 2.73 -0.75 -34.35
N LEU A 92 2.10 0.42 -34.36
CA LEU A 92 1.71 1.16 -33.15
C LEU A 92 0.81 0.32 -32.25
N ILE A 93 -0.27 -0.24 -32.80
CA ILE A 93 -1.22 -1.07 -32.03
C ILE A 93 -0.52 -2.27 -31.38
N ILE A 94 0.33 -2.98 -32.15
CA ILE A 94 1.08 -4.13 -31.62
C ILE A 94 2.03 -3.69 -30.51
N ASN A 95 2.79 -2.61 -30.71
CA ASN A 95 3.73 -2.11 -29.72
C ASN A 95 3.02 -1.72 -28.42
N THR A 96 1.92 -0.96 -28.51
CA THR A 96 1.16 -0.56 -27.31
C THR A 96 0.53 -1.78 -26.61
N ALA A 97 0.03 -2.76 -27.36
CA ALA A 97 -0.52 -3.99 -26.78
C ALA A 97 0.55 -4.81 -26.04
N VAL A 98 1.73 -4.97 -26.63
CA VAL A 98 2.88 -5.65 -26.03
C VAL A 98 3.36 -4.90 -24.79
N GLY A 99 3.51 -3.57 -24.88
CA GLY A 99 3.87 -2.71 -23.75
C GLY A 99 2.90 -2.83 -22.58
N TYR A 100 1.59 -2.74 -22.85
CA TYR A 100 0.55 -2.91 -21.84
C TYR A 100 0.59 -4.30 -21.18
N TRP A 101 0.88 -5.36 -21.94
CA TRP A 101 0.99 -6.71 -21.39
C TRP A 101 2.24 -6.86 -20.50
N HIS A 102 3.39 -6.35 -20.92
CA HIS A 102 4.60 -6.35 -20.11
C HIS A 102 4.41 -5.64 -18.78
N ASP A 103 3.78 -4.47 -18.80
CA ASP A 103 3.49 -3.69 -17.60
C ASP A 103 2.57 -4.45 -16.64
N ARG A 104 1.47 -5.04 -17.13
CA ARG A 104 0.59 -5.85 -16.28
C ARG A 104 1.30 -7.06 -15.68
N LYS A 105 2.22 -7.67 -16.42
CA LYS A 105 3.00 -8.81 -15.94
C LYS A 105 3.97 -8.37 -14.83
N ALA A 106 4.60 -7.21 -14.97
CA ALA A 106 5.46 -6.61 -13.95
C ALA A 106 4.67 -6.22 -12.70
N ASP A 107 3.54 -5.51 -12.87
CA ASP A 107 2.65 -5.09 -11.77
C ASP A 107 2.17 -6.32 -10.97
N ASN A 108 1.72 -7.38 -11.64
CA ASN A 108 1.30 -8.63 -10.99
C ASN A 108 2.43 -9.30 -10.21
N ALA A 109 3.65 -9.31 -10.75
CA ALA A 109 4.80 -9.90 -10.06
C ALA A 109 5.14 -9.15 -8.77
N ILE A 110 5.05 -7.81 -8.81
CA ILE A 110 5.22 -6.95 -7.64
C ILE A 110 4.12 -7.22 -6.61
N GLU A 111 2.86 -7.32 -7.03
CA GLU A 111 1.73 -7.60 -6.12
C GLU A 111 1.88 -8.97 -5.42
N MET A 112 2.31 -10.00 -6.15
CA MET A 112 2.61 -11.31 -5.55
C MET A 112 3.78 -11.25 -4.57
N LEU A 113 4.82 -10.46 -4.87
CA LEU A 113 5.94 -10.26 -3.97
C LEU A 113 5.50 -9.53 -2.69
N LYS A 114 4.68 -8.48 -2.81
CA LYS A 114 4.07 -7.77 -1.67
C LYS A 114 3.27 -8.72 -0.79
N GLN A 115 2.49 -9.62 -1.38
CA GLN A 115 1.72 -10.62 -0.62
C GLN A 115 2.62 -11.62 0.12
N LYS A 116 3.74 -12.04 -0.48
CA LYS A 116 4.72 -12.94 0.16
C LYS A 116 5.49 -12.26 1.29
N LEU A 117 5.79 -10.97 1.13
CA LEU A 117 6.46 -10.12 2.12
C LEU A 117 5.47 -9.48 3.09
N ALA A 118 4.19 -9.83 3.03
CA ALA A 118 3.17 -9.25 3.88
C ALA A 118 3.55 -9.48 5.35
N LEU A 119 3.81 -8.37 6.04
CA LEU A 119 4.15 -8.36 7.44
C LEU A 119 3.05 -9.10 8.22
N ARG A 120 3.44 -9.95 9.17
CA ARG A 120 2.50 -10.68 10.04
C ARG A 120 2.62 -10.16 11.45
N ALA A 121 1.49 -9.91 12.09
CA ALA A 121 1.42 -9.44 13.47
C ALA A 121 0.80 -10.51 14.38
N ARG A 122 1.35 -10.65 15.58
CA ARG A 122 0.74 -11.42 16.67
C ARG A 122 -0.24 -10.54 17.41
N VAL A 123 -1.52 -10.86 17.32
CA VAL A 123 -2.59 -10.10 17.98
C VAL A 123 -3.25 -10.93 19.09
N PHE A 124 -3.81 -10.25 20.07
CA PHE A 124 -4.68 -10.85 21.08
C PHE A 124 -6.14 -10.59 20.72
N ARG A 125 -6.80 -11.61 20.16
CA ARG A 125 -8.22 -11.57 19.77
C ARG A 125 -8.97 -12.80 20.28
N ASP A 126 -10.22 -12.63 20.68
CA ASP A 126 -11.05 -13.70 21.29
C ASP A 126 -10.37 -14.38 22.49
N ARG A 127 -9.64 -13.61 23.31
CA ARG A 127 -8.83 -14.09 24.45
C ARG A 127 -7.72 -15.09 24.08
N ALA A 128 -7.33 -15.16 22.82
CA ALA A 128 -6.26 -16.01 22.33
C ALA A 128 -5.25 -15.22 21.48
N TRP A 129 -3.99 -15.66 21.50
CA TRP A 129 -2.98 -15.12 20.60
C TRP A 129 -3.13 -15.75 19.22
N ARG A 130 -3.22 -14.92 18.18
CA ARG A 130 -3.33 -15.35 16.78
C ARG A 130 -2.35 -14.57 15.91
N VAL A 131 -1.88 -15.18 14.83
CA VAL A 131 -1.00 -14.54 13.85
C VAL A 131 -1.82 -14.20 12.61
N LEU A 132 -1.94 -12.91 12.30
CA LEU A 132 -2.67 -12.43 11.13
C LEU A 132 -1.84 -11.44 10.30
N PRO A 133 -2.17 -11.25 9.01
CA PRO A 133 -1.53 -10.24 8.19
C PRO A 133 -1.67 -8.84 8.80
N ALA A 134 -0.59 -8.07 8.86
CA ALA A 134 -0.58 -6.72 9.46
C ALA A 134 -1.61 -5.77 8.83
N ARG A 135 -1.97 -5.98 7.55
CA ARG A 135 -3.05 -5.25 6.86
C ARG A 135 -4.44 -5.41 7.50
N GLU A 136 -4.65 -6.46 8.28
CA GLU A 136 -5.92 -6.74 8.97
C GLU A 136 -5.95 -6.19 10.41
N LEU A 137 -4.90 -5.48 10.83
CA LEU A 137 -4.89 -4.75 12.09
C LEU A 137 -5.89 -3.60 12.07
N VAL A 138 -6.50 -3.35 13.21
CA VAL A 138 -7.43 -2.24 13.40
C VAL A 138 -7.07 -1.45 14.66
N PRO A 139 -7.44 -0.15 14.73
CA PRO A 139 -7.23 0.63 15.94
C PRO A 139 -7.85 -0.05 17.17
N GLY A 140 -7.04 -0.23 18.22
CA GLY A 140 -7.44 -0.87 19.47
C GLY A 140 -7.10 -2.36 19.58
N ASP A 141 -6.48 -2.95 18.56
CA ASP A 141 -5.84 -4.27 18.69
C ASP A 141 -4.69 -4.24 19.71
N ILE A 142 -4.55 -5.35 20.44
CA ILE A 142 -3.39 -5.59 21.29
C ILE A 142 -2.46 -6.51 20.54
N ILE A 143 -1.22 -6.07 20.33
CA ILE A 143 -0.19 -6.85 19.64
C ILE A 143 0.94 -7.23 20.57
N ARG A 144 1.70 -8.27 20.18
CA ARG A 144 2.91 -8.70 20.88
C ARG A 144 4.10 -8.65 19.95
N LEU A 145 5.04 -7.76 20.28
CA LEU A 145 6.33 -7.62 19.63
C LEU A 145 7.38 -8.49 20.34
N ARG A 146 8.34 -8.99 19.57
CA ARG A 146 9.57 -9.65 20.04
C ARG A 146 10.76 -9.00 19.34
N LEU A 147 11.96 -9.29 19.85
CA LEU A 147 13.20 -8.85 19.22
C LEU A 147 13.28 -9.34 17.77
N GLY A 148 13.55 -8.41 16.86
CA GLY A 148 13.58 -8.64 15.41
C GLY A 148 12.22 -8.55 14.70
N ASP A 149 11.12 -8.32 15.42
CA ASP A 149 9.83 -8.02 14.78
C ASP A 149 9.84 -6.59 14.21
N ILE A 150 9.29 -6.42 13.02
CA ILE A 150 8.99 -5.09 12.45
C ILE A 150 7.69 -4.58 13.09
N ILE A 151 7.67 -3.32 13.51
CA ILE A 151 6.48 -2.68 14.10
C ILE A 151 5.41 -2.50 13.00
N PRO A 152 4.20 -3.11 13.12
CA PRO A 152 3.25 -3.19 12.00
C PRO A 152 2.32 -1.98 11.84
N ALA A 153 2.28 -1.10 12.84
CA ALA A 153 1.48 0.13 12.87
C ALA A 153 1.97 1.00 14.05
N ASP A 154 1.50 2.24 14.12
CA ASP A 154 1.73 3.10 15.29
C ASP A 154 1.12 2.46 16.56
N VAL A 155 1.93 2.30 17.60
CA VAL A 155 1.56 1.54 18.81
C VAL A 155 1.93 2.28 20.09
N LYS A 156 1.16 2.01 21.15
CA LYS A 156 1.49 2.43 22.51
C LYS A 156 1.97 1.24 23.33
N LEU A 157 3.15 1.34 23.93
CA LEU A 157 3.68 0.29 24.79
C LEU A 157 2.82 0.16 26.07
N ILE A 158 2.19 -1.01 26.25
CA ILE A 158 1.36 -1.31 27.43
C ILE A 158 2.19 -1.90 28.56
N LYS A 159 3.08 -2.84 28.23
CA LYS A 159 3.90 -3.61 29.17
C LYS A 159 5.18 -4.05 28.49
N GLY A 160 6.31 -3.88 29.16
CA GLY A 160 7.64 -4.24 28.67
C GLY A 160 8.68 -3.29 29.22
N SER A 161 9.94 -3.73 29.25
CA SER A 161 11.10 -2.92 29.65
C SER A 161 12.26 -3.24 28.71
N GLY A 162 13.10 -2.26 28.39
CA GLY A 162 14.25 -2.45 27.49
C GLY A 162 13.85 -2.74 26.04
N LEU A 163 12.80 -2.08 25.55
CA LEU A 163 12.52 -2.03 24.12
C LEU A 163 13.46 -1.00 23.51
N GLU A 164 14.24 -1.41 22.52
CA GLU A 164 15.01 -0.53 21.63
C GLU A 164 14.42 -0.67 20.23
N CYS A 165 14.18 0.45 19.57
CA CYS A 165 13.66 0.51 18.21
C CYS A 165 14.68 1.16 17.28
N ASP A 166 14.91 0.52 16.13
CA ASP A 166 15.66 1.12 15.03
C ASP A 166 14.71 1.99 14.20
N GLU A 167 14.91 3.31 14.28
CA GLU A 167 14.14 4.30 13.52
C GLU A 167 14.89 4.82 12.28
N SER A 168 16.06 4.25 11.95
CA SER A 168 16.92 4.74 10.86
C SER A 168 16.21 4.83 9.50
N ALA A 169 15.29 3.92 9.22
CA ALA A 169 14.50 3.92 7.99
C ALA A 169 13.50 5.10 7.91
N LEU A 170 13.11 5.68 9.04
CA LEU A 170 12.10 6.74 9.12
C LEU A 170 12.72 8.11 9.43
N THR A 171 13.71 8.16 10.32
CA THR A 171 14.33 9.40 10.81
C THR A 171 15.72 9.66 10.23
N GLY A 172 16.40 8.60 9.74
CA GLY A 172 17.80 8.66 9.30
C GLY A 172 18.82 8.57 10.44
N GLU A 173 18.37 8.47 11.69
CA GLU A 173 19.24 8.33 12.86
C GLU A 173 19.63 6.86 13.03
N SER A 174 20.93 6.57 13.11
CA SER A 174 21.44 5.19 13.15
C SER A 174 21.45 4.56 14.55
N LEU A 175 21.25 5.36 15.60
CA LEU A 175 21.25 4.87 16.98
C LEU A 175 19.82 4.47 17.37
N PRO A 176 19.63 3.25 17.91
CA PRO A 176 18.32 2.82 18.37
C PRO A 176 17.90 3.59 19.62
N VAL A 177 16.59 3.82 19.77
CA VAL A 177 15.96 4.58 20.84
C VAL A 177 14.94 3.77 21.64
#